data_AF-A0A2V8NFT8-F1
#
_entry.id   AF-A0A2V8NFT8-F1
#
_cell.length_a   1.000
_cell.length_b   1.000
_cell.length_c   1.000
_cell.angle_alpha   90.00
_cell.angle_beta   90.00
_cell.angle_gamma   90.00
#
_symmetry.space_group_name_H-M   'P 1'
#
loop_
_entity.id
_entity.type
_entity.pdbx_description
1 polymer ?
#
loop_
_entity_poly.entity_id
_entity_poly.type
_entity_poly.pdbx_seq_one_letter_code
_entity_poly.pdbx_strand_id
1 'polypeptide(L)'
;MRTTVLSYLDDFIARGGETAFAHRRGLRVVRWSYEQTAKTAYQVARELATREIGKGDRVLLWAKNGPEWVATFLGCLLRGRRAA
;
A
#
# COMPACT_ATOMS: atom_id res chain seq x y z
N MET A 1 2.17 -20.35 -7.17
CA MET A 1 2.30 -19.20 -8.11
C MET A 1 1.54 -18.01 -7.56
N ARG A 2 2.10 -16.80 -7.60
CA ARG A 2 1.37 -15.57 -7.25
C ARG A 2 0.47 -15.18 -8.43
N THR A 3 -0.81 -14.89 -8.18
CA THR A 3 -1.80 -14.54 -9.21
C THR A 3 -2.06 -13.04 -9.30
N THR A 4 -1.73 -12.29 -8.26
CA THR A 4 -1.93 -10.84 -8.19
C THR A 4 -0.80 -10.18 -7.41
N VAL A 5 -0.55 -8.89 -7.68
CA VAL A 5 0.40 -8.08 -6.91
C VAL A 5 -0.04 -7.96 -5.43
N LEU A 6 -1.33 -8.05 -5.13
CA LEU A 6 -1.82 -8.01 -3.75
C LEU A 6 -1.33 -9.19 -2.90
N SER A 7 -0.99 -10.32 -3.49
CA SER A 7 -0.45 -11.47 -2.74
C SER A 7 0.87 -11.18 -2.02
N TYR A 8 1.57 -10.10 -2.38
CA TYR A 8 2.74 -9.66 -1.62
C TYR A 8 2.39 -9.10 -0.24
N LEU A 9 1.15 -8.67 0.01
CA LEU A 9 0.76 -8.20 1.35
C LEU A 9 0.84 -9.30 2.40
N ASP A 10 0.63 -10.56 2.03
CA ASP A 10 0.79 -11.70 2.94
C ASP A 10 2.24 -11.82 3.42
N ASP A 11 3.20 -11.66 2.51
CA ASP A 11 4.63 -11.62 2.84
C ASP A 11 4.98 -10.39 3.69
N PHE A 12 4.33 -9.24 3.43
CA PHE A 12 4.59 -8.03 4.21
C PHE A 12 4.14 -8.21 5.66
N ILE A 13 3.00 -8.85 5.88
CA ILE A 13 2.53 -9.18 7.23
C ILE A 13 3.47 -10.21 7.88
N ALA A 14 3.88 -11.25 7.15
CA ALA A 14 4.78 -12.29 7.66
C ALA A 14 6.15 -11.73 8.10
N ARG A 15 6.70 -10.74 7.37
CA ARG A 15 8.00 -10.11 7.68
C ARG A 15 7.93 -9.01 8.73
N GLY A 16 6.73 -8.55 9.07
CA GLY A 16 6.50 -7.72 10.24
C GLY A 16 7.36 -6.44 10.29
N GLY A 17 8.12 -6.30 11.38
CA GLY A 17 8.94 -5.11 11.69
C GLY A 17 10.20 -4.94 10.83
N GLU A 18 10.55 -5.90 9.97
CA GLU A 18 11.70 -5.76 9.08
C GLU A 18 11.58 -4.53 8.16
N THR A 19 12.71 -3.88 7.86
CA THR A 19 12.71 -2.72 6.95
C THR A 19 12.38 -3.16 5.52
N ALA A 20 11.30 -2.61 4.96
CA ALA A 20 10.90 -2.79 3.57
C ALA A 20 11.47 -1.70 2.66
N PHE A 21 11.41 -0.45 3.13
CA PHE A 21 11.84 0.71 2.36
C PHE A 21 12.75 1.59 3.19
N ALA A 22 13.83 2.08 2.58
CA ALA A 22 14.63 3.17 3.09
C ALA A 22 14.68 4.26 2.03
N HIS A 23 14.23 5.48 2.36
CA HIS A 23 14.19 6.58 1.41
C HIS A 23 14.68 7.88 2.06
N ARG A 24 15.14 8.83 1.25
CA ARG A 24 15.54 10.15 1.75
C ARG A 24 14.33 11.06 1.83
N ARG A 25 14.13 11.68 2.99
CA ARG A 25 13.19 12.77 3.23
C ARG A 25 13.98 14.00 3.67
N GLY A 26 14.30 14.86 2.71
CA GLY A 26 15.28 15.94 2.89
C GLY A 26 16.66 15.36 3.21
N LEU A 27 17.22 15.76 4.35
CA LEU A 27 18.55 15.31 4.81
C LEU A 27 18.52 14.01 5.63
N ARG A 28 17.34 13.46 5.94
CA ARG A 28 17.20 12.25 6.77
C ARG A 28 16.84 11.03 5.93
N VAL A 29 17.37 9.88 6.31
CA VAL A 29 16.89 8.58 5.80
C VAL A 29 15.77 8.10 6.70
N VAL A 30 14.58 7.92 6.14
CA VAL A 30 13.42 7.37 6.82
C VAL A 30 13.24 5.92 6.37
N ARG A 31 13.00 5.04 7.34
CA ARG A 31 12.74 3.62 7.09
C ARG A 31 11.29 3.30 7.39
N TRP A 32 10.69 2.46 6.56
CA TRP A 32 9.36 1.91 6.74
C TRP A 32 9.48 0.40 6.82
N SER A 33 8.79 -0.20 7.80
CA SER A 33 8.71 -1.65 7.89
C SER A 33 7.72 -2.25 6.90
N TYR A 34 7.82 -3.56 6.67
CA TYR A 34 6.83 -4.30 5.88
C TYR A 34 5.43 -4.16 6.49
N GLU A 35 5.30 -4.35 7.80
CA GLU A 35 4.05 -4.20 8.54
C GLU A 35 3.48 -2.78 8.43
N GLN A 36 4.32 -1.75 8.59
CA GLN A 36 3.88 -0.37 8.48
C GLN A 36 3.32 -0.08 7.08
N THR A 37 3.96 -0.59 6.04
CA THR A 37 3.50 -0.42 4.66
C THR A 37 2.15 -1.12 4.45
N ALA A 38 2.01 -2.37 4.92
CA ALA A 38 0.76 -3.12 4.81
C ALA A 38 -0.39 -2.46 5.59
N LYS A 39 -0.16 -2.06 6.85
CA LYS A 39 -1.16 -1.34 7.66
C LYS A 39 -1.62 -0.05 6.98
N THR A 40 -0.68 0.71 6.42
CA THR A 40 -1.01 1.94 5.69
C THR A 40 -1.83 1.66 4.44
N ALA A 41 -1.52 0.58 3.70
CA ALA A 41 -2.31 0.18 2.54
C ALA A 41 -3.76 -0.19 2.92
N TYR A 42 -3.96 -0.92 4.01
CA TYR A 42 -5.30 -1.22 4.52
C TYR A 42 -6.05 0.03 5.00
N GLN A 43 -5.36 0.97 5.63
CA GLN A 43 -5.93 2.27 6.00
C GLN A 43 -6.39 3.04 4.77
N VAL A 44 -5.56 3.14 3.72
CA VAL A 44 -5.94 3.78 2.46
C VAL A 44 -7.18 3.09 1.85
N ALA A 45 -7.20 1.75 1.80
CA ALA A 45 -8.35 1.02 1.27
C ALA A 45 -9.64 1.33 2.05
N ARG A 46 -9.56 1.47 3.37
CA ARG A 46 -10.69 1.85 4.23
C ARG A 46 -11.14 3.29 3.95
N GLU A 47 -10.21 4.23 3.81
CA GLU A 47 -10.53 5.62 3.49
C GLU A 47 -11.17 5.76 2.10
N LEU A 48 -10.72 4.99 1.12
CA LEU A 48 -11.36 4.92 -0.20
C LEU A 48 -12.79 4.36 -0.09
N ALA A 49 -12.99 3.32 0.72
CA ALA A 49 -14.30 2.75 0.97
C ALA A 49 -15.26 3.75 1.63
N THR A 50 -14.79 4.55 2.60
CA THR A 50 -15.61 5.61 3.24
C THR A 50 -16.00 6.73 2.28
N ARG A 51 -15.27 6.89 1.18
CA ARG A 51 -15.55 7.83 0.10
C ARG A 51 -16.31 7.19 -1.06
N GLU A 52 -16.78 5.96 -0.86
CA GLU A 52 -17.51 5.16 -1.85
C GLU A 52 -16.72 4.83 -3.12
N ILE A 53 -15.40 5.07 -3.13
CA ILE A 53 -14.50 4.74 -4.24
C ILE A 53 -14.26 3.24 -4.22
N GLY A 54 -14.50 2.57 -5.34
CA GLY A 54 -14.55 1.12 -5.46
C GLY A 54 -14.10 0.58 -6.81
N LYS A 55 -14.52 -0.65 -7.09
CA LYS A 55 -14.27 -1.33 -8.36
C LYS A 55 -14.87 -0.53 -9.51
N GLY A 56 -14.05 -0.24 -10.52
CA GLY A 56 -14.46 0.51 -11.72
C GLY A 56 -14.10 1.99 -11.66
N ASP A 57 -13.87 2.52 -10.45
CA ASP A 57 -13.43 3.89 -10.28
C ASP A 57 -11.94 4.06 -10.60
N ARG A 58 -11.57 5.27 -10.99
CA ARG A 58 -10.20 5.63 -11.35
C ARG A 58 -9.61 6.50 -10.25
N VAL A 59 -8.43 6.12 -9.78
CA VAL A 59 -7.68 6.88 -8.76
C VAL A 59 -6.36 7.36 -9.38
N LEU A 60 -6.13 8.66 -9.36
CA LEU A 60 -4.85 9.26 -9.75
C LEU A 60 -3.92 9.32 -8.54
N LEU A 61 -2.71 8.77 -8.68
CA LEU A 61 -1.65 8.86 -7.68
C LEU A 61 -0.59 9.86 -8.15
N TRP A 62 -0.53 11.02 -7.50
CA TRP A 62 0.49 12.03 -7.72
C TRP A 62 1.26 12.28 -6.43
N ALA A 63 2.42 11.65 -6.29
CA ALA A 63 3.30 11.84 -5.15
C ALA A 63 4.75 11.54 -5.55
N LYS A 64 5.69 11.95 -4.69
CA LYS A 64 7.11 11.57 -4.84
C LYS A 64 7.27 10.06 -4.67
N ASN A 65 8.29 9.49 -5.30
CA ASN A 65 8.68 8.09 -5.08
C ASN A 65 9.00 7.87 -3.59
N GLY A 66 8.30 6.93 -2.97
CA GLY A 66 8.42 6.63 -1.55
C GLY A 66 7.46 5.54 -1.08
N PRO A 67 7.63 5.05 0.16
CA PRO A 67 6.76 4.01 0.72
C PRO A 67 5.30 4.44 0.82
N GLU A 68 5.01 5.73 0.98
CA GLU A 68 3.66 6.27 0.95
C GLU A 68 2.98 6.05 -0.41
N TRP A 69 3.72 6.22 -1.51
CA TRP A 69 3.21 5.95 -2.86
C TRP A 69 2.85 4.46 -3.01
N VAL A 70 3.74 3.57 -2.55
CA VAL A 70 3.53 2.12 -2.60
C VAL A 70 2.32 1.70 -1.76
N ALA A 71 2.22 2.19 -0.53
CA ALA A 71 1.08 1.90 0.35
C ALA A 71 -0.24 2.38 -0.27
N THR A 72 -0.25 3.57 -0.87
CA THR A 72 -1.46 4.11 -1.52
C THR A 72 -1.85 3.28 -2.73
N PHE A 73 -0.89 2.89 -3.57
CA PHE A 73 -1.12 2.01 -4.71
C PHE A 73 -1.71 0.66 -4.29
N LEU A 74 -1.14 0.01 -3.26
CA LEU A 74 -1.66 -1.24 -2.74
C LEU A 74 -3.07 -1.07 -2.15
N GLY A 75 -3.36 0.05 -1.48
CA GLY A 75 -4.70 0.38 -0.99
C GLY A 75 -5.74 0.51 -2.12
N CYS A 76 -5.38 1.15 -3.23
CA CYS A 76 -6.23 1.20 -4.42
C CYS A 76 -6.50 -0.19 -4.99
N LEU A 77 -5.47 -1.04 -5.10
CA LEU A 77 -5.64 -2.41 -5.57
C LEU A 77 -6.54 -3.24 -4.65
N LEU A 78 -6.37 -3.12 -3.32
CA LEU A 78 -7.21 -3.80 -2.32
C LEU A 78 -8.69 -3.47 -2.54
N ARG A 79 -8.99 -2.20 -2.82
CA ARG A 79 -10.36 -1.72 -3.01
C ARG A 79 -10.95 -2.08 -4.38
N GLY A 80 -10.12 -2.15 -5.42
CA GLY A 80 -10.51 -2.51 -6.79
C GLY A 80 -10.65 -4.02 -7.06
N ARG A 81 -10.25 -4.88 -6.11
CA ARG A 81 -10.39 -6.34 -6.24
C ARG A 81 -11.87 -6.73 -6.38
N ARG A 82 -12.17 -7.67 -7.29
CA ARG A 82 -13.48 -8.34 -7.30
C ARG A 82 -13.61 -9.15 -6.01
N ALA A 83 -14.64 -8.87 -5.19
CA ALA A 83 -15.12 -9.89 -4.27
C ALA A 83 -15.56 -11.07 -5.13
N ALA A 84 -14.97 -12.24 -4.89
CA ALA A 84 -15.38 -13.49 -5.53
C ALA A 84 -16.74 -13.91 -4.97
#